data_AF-A0A9X9PUL3-F1
#
_entry.id   AF-A0A9X9PUL3-F1
#
_cell.length_a   1.000
_cell.length_b   1.000
_cell.length_c   1.000
_cell.angle_alpha   90.00
_cell.angle_beta   90.00
_cell.angle_gamma   90.00
#
_symmetry.space_group_name_H-M   'P 1'
#
loop_
_entity.id
_entity.type
_entity.pdbx_description
1 polymer ?
#
loop_
_entity_poly.entity_id
_entity_poly.type
_entity_poly.pdbx_seq_one_letter_code
_entity_poly.pdbx_strand_id
1 'polypeptide(L)'
;VNRIYKLSSDLKVLVTHQTGPDEDNPKCYPPRIVQTCNEPLTTTNNVNKMLLIDYKENRLIACGSLYQGICKLLRLEDLFKLGEPFHKKEHYLSGVNESGSVFGVIVSYSNLDDKLFIATAVDGKPEYFPTISSRKLTKNSEADGMFAYVFHDEFVASMIKIPSDTFTVIPDFDIYYVYGFSSGNFVYFLTLQPEMVSPPGSTTKEQVYTSKLVRLCKEDTAFNSYVEVPIGCERGGVEYRLLQAAYLSKAGAVLARTLGVRPEDDLLFTVFSKGQKRKMKSLDESALCIFILKQINDRIKERLQSCYRGEGTLDLAWLKVKDIPCSSALLTIDDNFCGLDMNAPLGVSEMVRGIPVFTEDRDRMTSVIAYVYKNHSLAFVGTKSGKLKKVGTRC
;
A
#
# COMPACT_ATOMS: atom_id res chain seq x y z
N VAL A 1 -16.39 -5.14 -10.20
CA VAL A 1 -16.94 -6.40 -9.62
C VAL A 1 -17.42 -7.28 -10.76
N ASN A 2 -17.14 -8.59 -10.72
CA ASN A 2 -17.53 -9.64 -11.69
C ASN A 2 -17.05 -9.48 -13.15
N ARG A 3 -16.39 -8.37 -13.49
CA ARG A 3 -16.01 -8.01 -14.85
C ARG A 3 -14.66 -7.31 -14.85
N ILE A 4 -13.88 -7.55 -15.90
CA ILE A 4 -12.72 -6.76 -16.30
C ILE A 4 -12.99 -6.29 -17.73
N TYR A 5 -12.78 -5.00 -17.98
CA TYR A 5 -13.04 -4.38 -19.27
C TYR A 5 -11.74 -3.90 -19.90
N LYS A 6 -11.62 -4.10 -21.21
CA LYS A 6 -10.65 -3.40 -22.05
C LYS A 6 -11.41 -2.37 -22.87
N LEU A 7 -11.00 -1.11 -22.77
CA LEU A 7 -11.61 0.01 -23.46
C LEU A 7 -10.60 0.64 -24.43
N SER A 8 -11.10 1.29 -25.47
CA SER A 8 -10.30 2.22 -26.29
C SER A 8 -10.11 3.56 -25.57
N SER A 9 -9.26 4.43 -26.13
CA SER A 9 -9.07 5.79 -25.63
C SER A 9 -10.36 6.62 -25.59
N ASP A 10 -11.31 6.32 -26.48
CA ASP A 10 -12.64 6.97 -26.54
C ASP A 10 -13.67 6.27 -25.63
N LEU A 11 -13.22 5.41 -24.71
CA LEU A 11 -14.04 4.64 -23.77
C LEU A 11 -15.00 3.62 -24.42
N LYS A 12 -14.85 3.31 -25.72
CA LYS A 12 -15.57 2.21 -26.37
C LYS A 12 -15.09 0.87 -25.81
N VAL A 13 -16.04 0.01 -25.43
CA VAL A 13 -15.75 -1.37 -24.98
C VAL A 13 -15.17 -2.17 -26.14
N LEU A 14 -13.96 -2.69 -25.95
CA LEU A 14 -13.27 -3.58 -26.89
C LEU A 14 -13.47 -5.04 -26.50
N VAL A 15 -13.22 -5.36 -25.22
CA VAL A 15 -13.35 -6.71 -24.68
C VAL A 15 -13.92 -6.67 -23.27
N THR A 16 -14.72 -7.67 -22.93
CA THR A 16 -15.24 -7.89 -21.57
C THR A 16 -14.87 -9.30 -21.11
N HIS A 17 -14.20 -9.40 -19.97
CA HIS A 17 -13.87 -10.67 -19.32
C HIS A 17 -14.75 -10.85 -18.07
N GLN A 18 -15.38 -12.01 -17.91
CA GLN A 18 -16.21 -12.32 -16.75
C GLN A 18 -15.37 -12.96 -15.64
N THR A 19 -15.43 -12.41 -14.43
CA THR A 19 -14.68 -12.89 -13.26
C THR A 19 -15.56 -13.46 -12.15
N GLY A 20 -16.88 -13.35 -12.28
CA GLY A 20 -17.89 -13.82 -11.34
C GLY A 20 -19.32 -13.52 -11.82
N PRO A 21 -20.34 -13.65 -10.96
CA PRO A 21 -20.28 -14.21 -9.60
C PRO A 21 -19.96 -15.71 -9.63
N ASP A 22 -19.67 -16.29 -8.48
CA ASP A 22 -19.48 -17.74 -8.32
C ASP A 22 -19.95 -18.21 -6.94
N GLU A 23 -20.17 -19.51 -6.78
CA GLU A 23 -20.48 -20.10 -5.47
C GLU A 23 -19.22 -20.12 -4.61
N ASP A 24 -19.24 -19.43 -3.47
CA ASP A 24 -18.11 -19.40 -2.54
C ASP A 24 -18.59 -19.07 -1.13
N ASN A 25 -17.70 -19.24 -0.15
CA ASN A 25 -17.90 -18.74 1.20
C ASN A 25 -16.56 -18.26 1.79
N PRO A 26 -16.48 -17.02 2.32
CA PRO A 26 -15.23 -16.44 2.83
C PRO A 26 -14.62 -17.20 4.01
N LYS A 27 -15.37 -18.10 4.66
CA LYS A 27 -14.89 -18.97 5.74
C LYS A 27 -14.17 -20.24 5.25
N CYS A 28 -14.29 -20.60 3.97
CA CYS A 28 -13.68 -21.82 3.43
C CYS A 28 -12.18 -21.64 3.18
N TYR A 29 -11.33 -22.35 3.93
CA TYR A 29 -9.90 -22.38 3.69
C TYR A 29 -9.34 -23.82 3.73
N PRO A 30 -8.67 -24.30 2.67
CA PRO A 30 -8.57 -23.71 1.33
C PRO A 30 -9.93 -23.54 0.63
N PRO A 31 -9.99 -22.80 -0.50
CA PRO A 31 -11.23 -22.64 -1.25
C PRO A 31 -11.79 -23.96 -1.80
N ARG A 32 -13.09 -23.96 -2.16
CA ARG A 32 -13.82 -25.15 -2.64
C ARG A 32 -13.20 -25.86 -3.85
N ILE A 33 -12.47 -25.11 -4.67
CA ILE A 33 -11.79 -25.61 -5.88
C ILE A 33 -10.57 -26.49 -5.54
N VAL A 34 -10.13 -26.50 -4.28
CA VAL A 34 -9.03 -27.33 -3.77
C VAL A 34 -9.52 -28.38 -2.77
N GLN A 35 -10.41 -28.00 -1.85
CA GLN A 35 -10.92 -28.91 -0.82
C GLN A 35 -12.42 -28.67 -0.57
N THR A 36 -13.16 -29.73 -0.27
CA THR A 36 -14.57 -29.63 0.13
C THR A 36 -14.71 -28.74 1.37
N CYS A 37 -15.66 -27.80 1.32
CA CYS A 37 -15.98 -26.92 2.43
C CYS A 37 -17.28 -27.34 3.11
N ASN A 38 -17.29 -27.35 4.44
CA ASN A 38 -18.46 -27.70 5.25
C ASN A 38 -19.44 -26.53 5.41
N GLU A 39 -18.99 -25.30 5.18
CA GLU A 39 -19.82 -24.12 5.25
C GLU A 39 -20.74 -24.02 4.02
N PRO A 40 -21.98 -23.53 4.17
CA PRO A 40 -22.88 -23.38 3.04
C PRO A 40 -22.32 -22.36 2.05
N LEU A 41 -22.27 -22.75 0.78
CA LEU A 41 -21.86 -21.86 -0.31
C LEU A 41 -23.01 -20.94 -0.70
N THR A 42 -22.65 -19.73 -1.14
CA THR A 42 -23.62 -18.77 -1.68
C THR A 42 -23.06 -18.10 -2.91
N THR A 43 -23.93 -17.75 -3.86
CA THR A 43 -23.57 -16.96 -5.04
C THR A 43 -22.97 -15.62 -4.58
N THR A 44 -21.66 -15.51 -4.69
CA THR A 44 -20.88 -14.40 -4.17
C THR A 44 -20.23 -13.62 -5.31
N ASN A 45 -20.25 -12.30 -5.20
CA ASN A 45 -19.62 -11.42 -6.18
C ASN A 45 -18.09 -11.44 -6.05
N ASN A 46 -17.40 -11.44 -7.18
CA ASN A 46 -15.95 -11.28 -7.23
C ASN A 46 -15.56 -9.81 -7.35
N VAL A 47 -15.10 -9.22 -6.24
CA VAL A 47 -14.59 -7.85 -6.24
C VAL A 47 -13.18 -7.86 -6.81
N ASN A 48 -12.92 -7.08 -7.86
CA ASN A 48 -11.54 -6.87 -8.30
C ASN A 48 -10.88 -5.95 -7.27
N LYS A 49 -9.88 -6.49 -6.56
CA LYS A 49 -9.19 -5.79 -5.48
C LYS A 49 -7.96 -5.06 -5.99
N MET A 50 -7.25 -5.66 -6.94
CA MET A 50 -6.03 -5.11 -7.53
C MET A 50 -6.00 -5.34 -9.04
N LEU A 51 -5.47 -4.36 -9.77
CA LEU A 51 -5.31 -4.39 -11.22
C LEU A 51 -3.95 -3.78 -11.59
N LEU A 52 -3.03 -4.60 -12.09
CA LEU A 52 -1.67 -4.17 -12.44
C LEU A 52 -1.30 -4.63 -13.84
N ILE A 53 -0.71 -3.72 -14.61
CA ILE A 53 -0.20 -4.02 -15.95
C ILE A 53 1.25 -4.50 -15.81
N ASP A 54 1.51 -5.71 -16.27
CA ASP A 54 2.85 -6.27 -16.44
C ASP A 54 3.26 -6.04 -17.91
N TYR A 55 3.90 -4.90 -18.14
CA TYR A 55 4.29 -4.47 -19.48
C TYR A 55 5.32 -5.40 -20.13
N LYS A 56 6.23 -5.99 -19.34
CA LYS A 56 7.32 -6.83 -19.84
C LYS A 56 6.78 -8.16 -20.39
N GLU A 57 5.82 -8.76 -19.69
CA GLU A 57 5.19 -10.02 -20.10
C GLU A 57 3.89 -9.82 -20.90
N ASN A 58 3.58 -8.57 -21.30
CA ASN A 58 2.39 -8.20 -22.08
C ASN A 58 1.06 -8.74 -21.49
N ARG A 59 0.93 -8.68 -20.16
CA ARG A 59 -0.22 -9.23 -19.43
C ARG A 59 -0.72 -8.29 -18.34
N LEU A 60 -1.90 -8.61 -17.83
CA LEU A 60 -2.65 -7.91 -16.80
C LEU A 60 -2.81 -8.85 -15.62
N ILE A 61 -2.35 -8.44 -14.45
CA ILE A 61 -2.57 -9.15 -13.19
C ILE A 61 -3.82 -8.57 -12.55
N ALA A 62 -4.87 -9.39 -12.45
CA ALA A 62 -6.14 -8.99 -11.88
C ALA A 62 -6.51 -9.92 -10.71
N CYS A 63 -6.45 -9.38 -9.50
CA CYS A 63 -6.71 -10.16 -8.29
C CYS A 63 -8.13 -9.90 -7.78
N GLY A 64 -8.83 -11.00 -7.49
CA GLY A 64 -10.21 -11.00 -7.02
C GLY A 64 -10.32 -11.09 -5.51
N SER A 65 -11.55 -11.13 -5.00
CA SER A 65 -11.86 -11.45 -3.60
C SER A 65 -12.35 -12.88 -3.41
N LEU A 66 -12.96 -13.49 -4.44
CA LEU A 66 -13.37 -14.90 -4.41
C LEU A 66 -12.16 -15.83 -4.25
N TYR A 67 -12.45 -17.02 -3.74
CA TYR A 67 -11.50 -18.10 -3.56
C TYR A 67 -10.31 -17.69 -2.69
N GLN A 68 -10.60 -17.00 -1.57
CA GLN A 68 -9.58 -16.46 -0.67
C GLN A 68 -8.61 -15.47 -1.36
N GLY A 69 -9.05 -14.86 -2.47
CA GLY A 69 -8.34 -13.81 -3.18
C GLY A 69 -7.30 -14.30 -4.19
N ILE A 70 -7.65 -15.27 -5.04
CA ILE A 70 -6.78 -15.69 -6.16
C ILE A 70 -6.63 -14.59 -7.21
N CYS A 71 -5.54 -14.66 -7.96
CA CYS A 71 -5.27 -13.77 -9.09
C CYS A 71 -5.42 -14.46 -10.44
N LYS A 72 -5.91 -13.70 -11.41
CA LYS A 72 -5.96 -14.05 -12.83
C LYS A 72 -4.89 -13.28 -13.59
N LEU A 73 -4.25 -13.93 -14.54
CA LEU A 73 -3.34 -13.34 -15.50
C LEU A 73 -4.05 -13.29 -16.85
N LEU A 74 -4.27 -12.08 -17.38
CA LEU A 74 -4.99 -11.86 -18.62
C LEU A 74 -4.07 -11.24 -19.67
N ARG A 75 -4.12 -11.67 -20.92
CA ARG A 75 -3.35 -11.05 -21.99
C ARG A 75 -3.85 -9.63 -22.27
N LEU A 76 -2.95 -8.66 -22.46
CA LEU A 76 -3.34 -7.25 -22.64
C LEU A 76 -4.13 -6.99 -23.93
N GLU A 77 -3.94 -7.81 -24.96
CA GLU A 77 -4.62 -7.65 -26.25
C GLU A 77 -6.11 -7.97 -26.18
N ASP A 78 -6.47 -9.12 -25.64
CA ASP A 78 -7.80 -9.71 -25.78
C ASP A 78 -8.40 -10.19 -24.46
N LEU A 79 -7.75 -9.89 -23.32
CA LEU A 79 -8.13 -10.36 -21.98
C LEU A 79 -8.29 -11.89 -21.88
N PHE A 80 -7.61 -12.65 -22.75
CA PHE A 80 -7.56 -14.10 -22.64
C PHE A 80 -6.86 -14.52 -21.34
N LYS A 81 -7.43 -15.50 -20.63
CA LYS A 81 -6.87 -16.02 -19.38
C LYS A 81 -5.61 -16.83 -19.66
N LEU A 82 -4.45 -16.24 -19.38
CA LEU A 82 -3.13 -16.88 -19.48
C LEU A 82 -2.87 -17.84 -18.32
N GLY A 83 -3.42 -17.53 -17.15
CA GLY A 83 -3.47 -18.46 -16.03
C GLY A 83 -4.14 -17.93 -14.78
N GLU A 84 -4.45 -18.86 -13.89
CA GLU A 84 -5.13 -18.61 -12.62
C GLU A 84 -4.62 -19.61 -11.59
N PRO A 85 -3.42 -19.41 -11.03
CA PRO A 85 -2.88 -20.34 -10.04
C PRO A 85 -3.76 -20.40 -8.79
N PHE A 86 -4.09 -21.61 -8.33
CA PHE A 86 -4.91 -21.81 -7.12
C PHE A 86 -4.47 -22.99 -6.24
N HIS A 87 -3.44 -23.76 -6.61
CA HIS A 87 -3.08 -24.99 -5.89
C HIS A 87 -2.29 -24.79 -4.58
N LYS A 88 -1.61 -23.66 -4.40
CA LYS A 88 -0.75 -23.39 -3.24
C LYS A 88 -1.31 -22.29 -2.34
N LYS A 89 -0.91 -22.29 -1.07
CA LYS A 89 -1.31 -21.26 -0.09
C LYS A 89 -0.92 -19.86 -0.55
N GLU A 90 0.24 -19.74 -1.19
CA GLU A 90 0.79 -18.51 -1.74
C GLU A 90 -0.05 -17.96 -2.92
N HIS A 91 -0.91 -18.77 -3.54
CA HIS A 91 -1.81 -18.27 -4.58
C HIS A 91 -3.00 -17.48 -4.01
N TYR A 92 -3.28 -17.62 -2.72
CA TYR A 92 -4.35 -16.90 -2.03
C TYR A 92 -3.78 -15.61 -1.43
N LEU A 93 -4.26 -14.45 -1.88
CA LEU A 93 -3.78 -13.17 -1.37
C LEU A 93 -4.48 -12.74 -0.09
N SER A 94 -5.82 -12.73 -0.12
CA SER A 94 -6.71 -12.30 0.95
C SER A 94 -8.15 -12.28 0.43
N GLY A 95 -9.07 -12.91 1.17
CA GLY A 95 -10.51 -12.90 0.88
C GLY A 95 -11.25 -11.61 1.23
N VAL A 96 -10.57 -10.55 1.69
CA VAL A 96 -11.21 -9.25 2.03
C VAL A 96 -12.02 -8.73 0.83
N ASN A 97 -13.30 -8.42 1.06
CA ASN A 97 -14.21 -7.93 0.03
C ASN A 97 -14.17 -6.41 -0.19
N GLU A 98 -13.50 -5.64 0.67
CA GLU A 98 -13.36 -4.19 0.50
C GLU A 98 -12.43 -3.86 -0.68
N SER A 99 -12.89 -3.04 -1.63
CA SER A 99 -12.06 -2.51 -2.72
C SER A 99 -11.14 -1.40 -2.20
N GLY A 100 -9.88 -1.39 -2.62
CA GLY A 100 -8.91 -0.34 -2.23
C GLY A 100 -8.21 -0.58 -0.89
N SER A 101 -8.34 -1.78 -0.32
CA SER A 101 -7.55 -2.24 0.85
C SER A 101 -6.26 -2.99 0.46
N VAL A 102 -5.99 -3.10 -0.84
CA VAL A 102 -4.82 -3.76 -1.42
C VAL A 102 -4.17 -2.86 -2.45
N PHE A 103 -2.85 -2.89 -2.48
CA PHE A 103 -2.07 -2.29 -3.56
C PHE A 103 -0.87 -3.18 -3.86
N GLY A 104 -0.36 -3.09 -5.09
CA GLY A 104 0.86 -3.80 -5.47
C GLY A 104 1.71 -3.00 -6.44
N VAL A 105 2.99 -3.35 -6.48
CA VAL A 105 4.00 -2.74 -7.34
C VAL A 105 4.81 -3.86 -7.98
N ILE A 106 4.83 -3.89 -9.31
CA ILE A 106 5.71 -4.78 -10.07
C ILE A 106 7.08 -4.13 -10.16
N VAL A 107 8.11 -4.89 -9.82
CA VAL A 107 9.52 -4.49 -9.91
C VAL A 107 10.21 -5.47 -10.85
N SER A 108 10.58 -4.98 -12.01
CA SER A 108 11.27 -5.74 -13.06
C SER A 108 12.76 -5.44 -13.04
N TYR A 109 13.57 -6.49 -13.20
CA TYR A 109 15.01 -6.38 -13.46
C TYR A 109 15.32 -6.98 -14.84
N SER A 110 16.32 -6.44 -15.53
CA SER A 110 16.62 -6.78 -16.93
C SER A 110 16.89 -8.27 -17.14
N ASN A 111 17.47 -8.96 -16.14
CA ASN A 111 17.96 -10.34 -16.26
C ASN A 111 17.43 -11.31 -15.18
N LEU A 112 16.46 -10.90 -14.36
CA LEU A 112 15.85 -11.75 -13.34
C LEU A 112 14.33 -11.83 -13.56
N ASP A 113 13.70 -12.84 -12.97
CA ASP A 113 12.25 -12.90 -12.86
C ASP A 113 11.77 -11.67 -12.09
N ASP A 114 10.66 -11.11 -12.57
CA ASP A 114 10.06 -9.92 -11.98
C ASP A 114 9.50 -10.26 -10.59
N LYS A 115 9.48 -9.26 -9.71
CA LYS A 115 8.95 -9.38 -8.36
C LYS A 115 7.67 -8.55 -8.24
N LEU A 116 6.68 -9.09 -7.55
CA LEU A 116 5.49 -8.36 -7.12
C LEU A 116 5.61 -8.08 -5.63
N PHE A 117 5.72 -6.81 -5.28
CA PHE A 117 5.42 -6.38 -3.91
C PHE A 117 3.93 -6.17 -3.81
N ILE A 118 3.28 -6.87 -2.89
CA ILE A 118 1.84 -6.77 -2.68
C ILE A 118 1.52 -6.66 -1.21
N ALA A 119 0.59 -5.78 -0.91
CA ALA A 119 0.18 -5.49 0.44
C ALA A 119 -1.34 -5.41 0.54
N THR A 120 -1.93 -6.09 1.51
CA THR A 120 -3.37 -6.29 1.66
C THR A 120 -3.79 -6.34 3.13
N ALA A 121 -5.01 -5.89 3.37
CA ALA A 121 -5.76 -6.23 4.58
C ALA A 121 -5.93 -7.75 4.73
N VAL A 122 -6.01 -8.24 5.98
CA VAL A 122 -6.04 -9.68 6.30
C VAL A 122 -7.34 -10.16 6.95
N ASP A 123 -8.25 -9.28 7.36
CA ASP A 123 -9.56 -9.64 7.94
C ASP A 123 -9.48 -10.61 9.12
N GLY A 124 -8.54 -10.35 10.05
CA GLY A 124 -8.35 -11.23 11.21
C GLY A 124 -7.77 -12.62 10.89
N LYS A 125 -7.18 -12.81 9.70
CA LYS A 125 -6.58 -14.09 9.27
C LYS A 125 -5.05 -14.01 9.14
N PRO A 126 -4.31 -13.63 10.21
CA PRO A 126 -2.85 -13.47 10.14
C PRO A 126 -2.10 -14.76 9.84
N GLU A 127 -2.67 -15.92 10.22
CA GLU A 127 -2.06 -17.22 9.96
C GLU A 127 -2.03 -17.54 8.46
N TYR A 128 -3.07 -17.11 7.73
CA TYR A 128 -3.25 -17.44 6.31
C TYR A 128 -2.51 -16.46 5.40
N PHE A 129 -2.61 -15.17 5.68
CA PHE A 129 -2.15 -14.14 4.76
C PHE A 129 -1.12 -13.20 5.41
N PRO A 130 0.03 -12.96 4.77
CA PRO A 130 0.87 -11.83 5.13
C PRO A 130 0.19 -10.53 4.70
N THR A 131 0.37 -9.48 5.51
CA THR A 131 -0.16 -8.15 5.19
C THR A 131 0.67 -7.44 4.13
N ILE A 132 1.97 -7.75 4.03
CA ILE A 132 2.85 -7.33 2.94
C ILE A 132 3.81 -8.45 2.57
N SER A 133 4.09 -8.62 1.28
CA SER A 133 4.96 -9.68 0.78
C SER A 133 5.63 -9.32 -0.54
N SER A 134 6.79 -9.91 -0.80
CA SER A 134 7.48 -9.90 -2.09
C SER A 134 7.36 -11.29 -2.70
N ARG A 135 6.82 -11.35 -3.92
CA ARG A 135 6.40 -12.58 -4.59
C ARG A 135 7.02 -12.67 -5.98
N LYS A 136 7.27 -13.88 -6.45
CA LYS A 136 7.81 -14.16 -7.78
C LYS A 136 6.72 -14.01 -8.85
N LEU A 137 7.05 -13.35 -9.95
CA LEU A 137 6.25 -13.33 -11.17
C LEU A 137 6.98 -14.13 -12.25
N THR A 138 6.56 -15.38 -12.42
CA THR A 138 7.14 -16.25 -13.45
C THR A 138 6.68 -15.84 -14.85
N LYS A 139 7.49 -16.14 -15.86
CA LYS A 139 7.11 -15.91 -17.27
C LYS A 139 5.92 -16.80 -17.68
N ASN A 140 6.01 -18.09 -17.35
CA ASN A 140 4.89 -19.01 -17.53
C ASN A 140 3.79 -18.70 -16.49
N SER A 141 2.60 -18.34 -16.98
CA SER A 141 1.45 -17.91 -16.17
C SER A 141 0.77 -19.06 -15.42
N GLU A 142 1.03 -20.31 -15.83
CA GLU A 142 0.54 -21.54 -15.19
C GLU A 142 1.62 -22.20 -14.31
N ALA A 143 2.80 -21.58 -14.18
CA ALA A 143 3.85 -22.16 -13.36
C ALA A 143 3.42 -22.21 -11.89
N ASP A 144 3.67 -23.35 -11.27
CA ASP A 144 3.44 -23.60 -9.83
C ASP A 144 4.30 -22.69 -8.90
N GLY A 145 5.29 -22.00 -9.46
CA GLY A 145 6.09 -20.99 -8.76
C GLY A 145 5.50 -19.57 -8.79
N MET A 146 4.39 -19.35 -9.48
CA MET A 146 3.73 -18.05 -9.56
C MET A 146 3.28 -17.60 -8.16
N PHE A 147 3.54 -16.34 -7.81
CA PHE A 147 3.25 -15.75 -6.49
C PHE A 147 3.94 -16.38 -5.28
N ALA A 148 4.82 -17.37 -5.46
CA ALA A 148 5.66 -17.88 -4.39
C ALA A 148 6.52 -16.75 -3.80
N TYR A 149 6.86 -16.82 -2.51
CA TYR A 149 7.75 -15.83 -1.91
C TYR A 149 9.11 -15.80 -2.63
N VAL A 150 9.68 -14.60 -2.77
CA VAL A 150 11.02 -14.43 -3.36
C VAL A 150 12.06 -15.23 -2.57
N PHE A 151 11.94 -15.20 -1.24
CA PHE A 151 12.76 -15.97 -0.32
C PHE A 151 11.88 -16.56 0.78
N HIS A 152 12.14 -17.80 1.16
CA HIS A 152 11.44 -18.51 2.23
C HIS A 152 12.35 -19.59 2.82
N ASP A 153 12.68 -19.45 4.09
CA ASP A 153 13.30 -20.47 4.92
C ASP A 153 12.48 -20.69 6.21
N GLU A 154 12.99 -21.49 7.14
CA GLU A 154 12.30 -21.84 8.39
C GLU A 154 12.05 -20.64 9.33
N PHE A 155 12.89 -19.59 9.26
CA PHE A 155 12.89 -18.46 10.19
C PHE A 155 12.49 -17.14 9.54
N VAL A 156 12.81 -16.96 8.26
CA VAL A 156 12.70 -15.72 7.50
C VAL A 156 12.03 -16.00 6.16
N ALA A 157 11.11 -15.13 5.81
CA ALA A 157 10.49 -15.13 4.51
C ALA A 157 10.34 -13.70 4.02
N SER A 158 10.23 -13.51 2.71
CA SER A 158 10.02 -12.20 2.09
C SER A 158 8.57 -11.70 2.27
N MET A 159 8.13 -11.62 3.53
CA MET A 159 6.78 -11.23 3.95
C MET A 159 6.76 -10.74 5.41
N ILE A 160 5.75 -9.96 5.76
CA ILE A 160 5.42 -9.62 7.15
C ILE A 160 3.97 -10.02 7.43
N LYS A 161 3.76 -10.68 8.57
CA LYS A 161 2.45 -11.05 9.11
C LYS A 161 2.13 -10.19 10.32
N ILE A 162 0.84 -9.95 10.54
CA ILE A 162 0.36 -9.32 11.78
C ILE A 162 0.44 -10.37 12.89
N PRO A 163 1.10 -10.10 14.03
CA PRO A 163 1.14 -11.05 15.14
C PRO A 163 -0.25 -11.30 15.74
N SER A 164 -0.52 -12.54 16.18
CA SER A 164 -1.80 -12.87 16.84
C SER A 164 -2.05 -12.04 18.10
N ASP A 165 -1.00 -11.68 18.84
CA ASP A 165 -1.08 -10.82 20.02
C ASP A 165 -1.67 -9.44 19.73
N THR A 166 -1.45 -8.92 18.52
CA THR A 166 -2.02 -7.65 18.07
C THR A 166 -3.55 -7.70 18.02
N PHE A 167 -4.12 -8.83 17.58
CA PHE A 167 -5.57 -9.06 17.56
C PHE A 167 -6.14 -9.24 18.97
N THR A 168 -5.36 -9.74 19.93
CA THR A 168 -5.78 -9.79 21.33
C THR A 168 -5.96 -8.38 21.93
N VAL A 169 -5.13 -7.42 21.50
CA VAL A 169 -5.21 -6.02 21.94
C VAL A 169 -6.28 -5.25 21.17
N ILE A 170 -6.31 -5.38 19.84
CA ILE A 170 -7.28 -4.75 18.95
C ILE A 170 -7.86 -5.83 18.02
N PRO A 171 -9.04 -6.41 18.34
CA PRO A 171 -9.63 -7.51 17.57
C PRO A 171 -9.84 -7.23 16.08
N ASP A 172 -10.19 -5.99 15.75
CA ASP A 172 -10.44 -5.55 14.37
C ASP A 172 -9.21 -4.87 13.74
N PHE A 173 -8.00 -5.15 14.26
CA PHE A 173 -6.77 -4.57 13.71
C PHE A 173 -6.56 -5.02 12.28
N ASP A 174 -6.42 -4.06 11.36
CA ASP A 174 -6.06 -4.36 9.98
C ASP A 174 -5.31 -3.19 9.35
N ILE A 175 -4.52 -3.48 8.32
CA ILE A 175 -3.71 -2.49 7.60
C ILE A 175 -4.28 -2.33 6.19
N TYR A 176 -4.75 -1.12 5.89
CA TYR A 176 -5.37 -0.80 4.61
C TYR A 176 -4.35 -0.10 3.71
N TYR A 177 -4.08 -0.67 2.54
CA TYR A 177 -3.07 -0.15 1.60
C TYR A 177 -3.72 0.70 0.51
N VAL A 178 -3.73 2.01 0.72
CA VAL A 178 -4.45 2.98 -0.13
C VAL A 178 -3.72 3.24 -1.45
N TYR A 179 -2.39 3.28 -1.42
CA TYR A 179 -1.56 3.58 -2.58
C TYR A 179 -0.19 2.90 -2.46
N GLY A 180 0.44 2.63 -3.60
CA GLY A 180 1.81 2.12 -3.64
C GLY A 180 2.53 2.54 -4.91
N PHE A 181 3.84 2.74 -4.81
CA PHE A 181 4.68 3.17 -5.93
C PHE A 181 6.13 2.70 -5.77
N SER A 182 6.88 2.71 -6.87
CA SER A 182 8.32 2.49 -6.89
C SER A 182 9.02 3.81 -7.19
N SER A 183 10.06 4.14 -6.42
CA SER A 183 10.97 5.26 -6.71
C SER A 183 12.39 4.90 -6.26
N GLY A 184 13.39 5.25 -7.07
CA GLY A 184 14.78 4.85 -6.83
C GLY A 184 14.93 3.34 -6.63
N ASN A 185 15.65 2.93 -5.57
CA ASN A 185 15.84 1.51 -5.21
C ASN A 185 14.76 0.96 -4.25
N PHE A 186 13.65 1.69 -4.08
CA PHE A 186 12.66 1.39 -3.05
C PHE A 186 11.25 1.19 -3.63
N VAL A 187 10.45 0.46 -2.87
CA VAL A 187 8.99 0.46 -2.99
C VAL A 187 8.39 1.13 -1.76
N TYR A 188 7.30 1.83 -1.99
CA TYR A 188 6.59 2.59 -0.98
C TYR A 188 5.13 2.19 -0.97
N PHE A 189 4.55 2.11 0.22
CA PHE A 189 3.12 1.92 0.40
C PHE A 189 2.59 2.98 1.36
N LEU A 190 1.41 3.51 1.08
CA LEU A 190 0.72 4.37 2.01
C LEU A 190 -0.42 3.59 2.66
N THR A 191 -0.35 3.53 3.99
CA THR A 191 -1.25 2.72 4.80
C THR A 191 -2.15 3.60 5.64
N LEU A 192 -3.28 3.03 6.01
CA LEU A 192 -4.11 3.48 7.10
C LEU A 192 -4.25 2.32 8.08
N GLN A 193 -3.85 2.51 9.33
CA GLN A 193 -3.89 1.46 10.35
C GLN A 193 -4.41 2.01 11.70
N PRO A 194 -5.11 1.17 12.48
CA PRO A 194 -5.44 1.46 13.88
C PRO A 194 -4.20 1.87 14.70
N GLU A 195 -4.32 2.89 15.55
CA GLU A 195 -3.29 3.15 16.55
C GLU A 195 -3.37 2.11 17.68
N MET A 196 -2.21 1.54 18.03
CA MET A 196 -2.09 0.57 19.12
C MET A 196 -2.19 1.23 20.51
N VAL A 197 -1.83 2.51 20.60
CA VAL A 197 -1.90 3.28 21.83
C VAL A 197 -3.02 4.30 21.69
N SER A 198 -3.99 4.26 22.61
CA SER A 198 -5.04 5.27 22.64
C SER A 198 -4.44 6.64 22.99
N PRO A 199 -4.87 7.74 22.36
CA PRO A 199 -4.40 9.07 22.74
C PRO A 199 -4.62 9.32 24.24
N PRO A 200 -3.62 9.84 24.97
CA PRO A 200 -3.78 10.13 26.39
C PRO A 200 -4.95 11.11 26.59
N GLY A 201 -5.92 10.71 27.43
CA GLY A 201 -7.15 11.49 27.68
C GLY A 201 -8.38 11.09 26.85
N SER A 202 -8.27 10.10 25.95
CA SER A 202 -9.46 9.56 25.26
C SER A 202 -10.28 8.68 26.22
N THR A 203 -11.40 9.22 26.70
CA THR A 203 -12.44 8.47 27.42
C THR A 203 -13.32 7.62 26.49
N THR A 204 -13.15 7.79 25.16
CA THR A 204 -13.90 7.05 24.14
C THR A 204 -13.15 5.80 23.68
N LYS A 205 -13.82 4.63 23.70
CA LYS A 205 -13.37 3.37 23.07
C LYS A 205 -13.33 3.41 21.53
N GLU A 206 -13.45 4.59 20.92
CA GLU A 206 -13.48 4.69 19.45
C GLU A 206 -12.07 4.49 18.88
N GLN A 207 -11.95 3.54 17.96
CA GLN A 207 -10.72 3.29 17.23
C GLN A 207 -10.32 4.53 16.42
N VAL A 208 -9.08 4.98 16.64
CA VAL A 208 -8.42 6.00 15.83
C VAL A 208 -7.45 5.33 14.86
N TYR A 209 -7.28 5.96 13.71
CA TYR A 209 -6.41 5.51 12.64
C TYR A 209 -5.31 6.53 12.39
N THR A 210 -4.13 6.03 12.03
CA THR A 210 -3.02 6.84 11.59
C THR A 210 -2.57 6.41 10.19
N SER A 211 -2.34 7.40 9.34
CA SER A 211 -1.76 7.18 8.02
C SER A 211 -0.25 7.07 8.14
N LYS A 212 0.34 6.06 7.51
CA LYS A 212 1.79 5.90 7.47
C LYS A 212 2.29 5.69 6.05
N LEU A 213 3.55 6.03 5.83
CA LEU A 213 4.33 5.61 4.68
C LEU A 213 5.23 4.46 5.10
N VAL A 214 5.11 3.34 4.40
CA VAL A 214 5.97 2.17 4.51
C VAL A 214 6.99 2.22 3.38
N ARG A 215 8.25 1.90 3.67
CA ARG A 215 9.33 1.76 2.66
C ARG A 215 10.04 0.42 2.80
N LEU A 216 10.37 -0.19 1.67
CA LEU A 216 11.19 -1.41 1.55
C LEU A 216 12.19 -1.26 0.39
N CYS A 217 13.37 -1.83 0.54
CA CYS A 217 14.31 -2.01 -0.56
C CYS A 217 13.79 -3.06 -1.55
N LYS A 218 14.03 -2.84 -2.85
CA LYS A 218 13.65 -3.81 -3.89
C LYS A 218 14.50 -5.09 -3.87
N GLU A 219 15.74 -4.96 -3.42
CA GLU A 219 16.72 -6.05 -3.37
C GLU A 219 16.70 -6.81 -2.04
N ASP A 220 16.05 -6.27 -1.01
CA ASP A 220 15.94 -6.90 0.30
C ASP A 220 14.94 -8.05 0.28
N THR A 221 15.46 -9.27 0.38
CA THR A 221 14.65 -10.49 0.45
C THR A 221 14.25 -10.87 1.87
N ALA A 222 14.89 -10.30 2.89
CA ALA A 222 14.66 -10.61 4.30
C ALA A 222 13.68 -9.64 4.98
N PHE A 223 13.30 -8.55 4.30
CA PHE A 223 12.42 -7.49 4.82
C PHE A 223 13.03 -6.71 5.99
N ASN A 224 14.35 -6.73 6.11
CA ASN A 224 15.12 -5.97 7.10
C ASN A 224 15.06 -4.44 6.87
N SER A 225 14.80 -4.02 5.63
CA SER A 225 14.68 -2.62 5.22
C SER A 225 13.33 -1.98 5.58
N TYR A 226 12.42 -2.75 6.19
CA TYR A 226 11.07 -2.29 6.50
C TYR A 226 11.09 -1.13 7.50
N VAL A 227 10.51 0.00 7.07
CA VAL A 227 10.31 1.17 7.92
C VAL A 227 8.92 1.76 7.75
N GLU A 228 8.28 2.18 8.85
CA GLU A 228 7.02 2.95 8.81
C GLU A 228 7.18 4.36 9.39
N VAL A 229 6.63 5.34 8.68
CA VAL A 229 6.64 6.76 9.09
C VAL A 229 5.23 7.31 9.12
N PRO A 230 4.73 7.82 10.26
CA PRO A 230 3.45 8.53 10.29
C PRO A 230 3.50 9.75 9.38
N ILE A 231 2.44 9.95 8.60
CA ILE A 231 2.30 11.07 7.68
C ILE A 231 0.96 11.78 7.86
N GLY A 232 0.97 13.08 7.62
CA GLY A 232 -0.21 13.92 7.65
C GLY A 232 0.15 15.35 7.32
N CYS A 233 -0.81 16.25 7.39
CA CYS A 233 -0.56 17.68 7.23
C CYS A 233 -1.49 18.48 8.14
N GLU A 234 -1.14 19.74 8.37
CA GLU A 234 -1.91 20.64 9.21
C GLU A 234 -2.08 21.97 8.49
N ARG A 235 -3.28 22.55 8.59
CA ARG A 235 -3.56 23.89 8.07
C ARG A 235 -4.43 24.66 9.06
N GLY A 236 -3.95 25.81 9.53
CA GLY A 236 -4.70 26.67 10.45
C GLY A 236 -5.12 25.98 11.75
N GLY A 237 -4.25 25.14 12.34
CA GLY A 237 -4.55 24.39 13.55
C GLY A 237 -5.40 23.13 13.35
N VAL A 238 -5.80 22.81 12.11
CA VAL A 238 -6.57 21.60 11.79
C VAL A 238 -5.65 20.51 11.26
N GLU A 239 -5.68 19.35 11.91
CA GLU A 239 -4.93 18.16 11.48
C GLU A 239 -5.71 17.30 10.48
N TYR A 240 -5.01 16.87 9.43
CA TYR A 240 -5.49 15.96 8.41
C TYR A 240 -4.64 14.68 8.41
N ARG A 241 -5.21 13.58 8.94
CA ARG A 241 -4.46 12.33 9.22
C ARG A 241 -5.04 11.09 8.53
N LEU A 242 -6.18 11.18 7.83
CA LEU A 242 -6.83 10.04 7.18
C LEU A 242 -6.64 10.06 5.67
N LEU A 243 -5.66 9.31 5.17
CA LEU A 243 -5.35 9.25 3.75
C LEU A 243 -6.55 8.71 2.95
N GLN A 244 -6.86 9.37 1.84
CA GLN A 244 -7.92 9.00 0.90
C GLN A 244 -7.33 8.51 -0.43
N ALA A 245 -6.29 9.19 -0.91
CA ALA A 245 -5.63 8.87 -2.17
C ALA A 245 -4.25 9.52 -2.21
N ALA A 246 -3.39 9.00 -3.08
CA ALA A 246 -2.11 9.62 -3.37
C ALA A 246 -1.69 9.39 -4.83
N TYR A 247 -0.72 10.19 -5.28
CA TYR A 247 -0.14 10.07 -6.61
C TYR A 247 1.30 10.59 -6.62
N LEU A 248 2.23 9.76 -7.13
CA LEU A 248 3.61 10.16 -7.35
C LEU A 248 3.74 10.94 -8.68
N SER A 249 4.36 12.11 -8.64
CA SER A 249 4.62 12.90 -9.85
C SER A 249 5.94 13.68 -9.75
N LYS A 250 6.34 14.31 -10.84
CA LYS A 250 7.52 15.18 -10.90
C LYS A 250 7.15 16.60 -10.47
N ALA A 251 8.12 17.32 -9.89
CA ALA A 251 7.92 18.69 -9.45
C ALA A 251 7.67 19.67 -10.60
N GLY A 252 8.40 19.51 -11.72
CA GLY A 252 8.43 20.52 -12.78
C GLY A 252 9.12 21.82 -12.32
N ALA A 253 9.64 22.61 -13.27
CA ALA A 253 10.59 23.66 -12.92
C ALA A 253 10.01 24.84 -12.11
N VAL A 254 8.69 25.07 -12.14
CA VAL A 254 8.06 26.17 -11.38
C VAL A 254 7.93 25.79 -9.90
N LEU A 255 7.28 24.66 -9.60
CA LEU A 255 7.09 24.22 -8.22
C LEU A 255 8.43 23.84 -7.58
N ALA A 256 9.35 23.25 -8.35
CA ALA A 256 10.68 22.90 -7.88
C ALA A 256 11.46 24.10 -7.33
N ARG A 257 11.36 25.28 -7.97
CA ARG A 257 12.00 26.52 -7.51
C ARG A 257 11.49 26.96 -6.15
N THR A 258 10.17 26.93 -5.94
CA THR A 258 9.57 27.31 -4.67
C THR A 258 9.92 26.32 -3.55
N LEU A 259 9.94 25.02 -3.87
CA LEU A 259 10.21 23.96 -2.90
C LEU A 259 11.71 23.73 -2.65
N GLY A 260 12.61 24.39 -3.40
CA GLY A 260 14.05 24.18 -3.29
C GLY A 260 14.51 22.78 -3.72
N VAL A 261 13.81 22.17 -4.67
CA VAL A 261 14.12 20.82 -5.20
C VAL A 261 14.48 20.89 -6.69
N ARG A 262 14.90 19.76 -7.26
CA ARG A 262 15.13 19.67 -8.71
C ARG A 262 13.81 19.41 -9.45
N PRO A 263 13.66 19.86 -10.70
CA PRO A 263 12.45 19.61 -11.49
C PRO A 263 12.06 18.12 -11.59
N GLU A 264 13.06 17.24 -11.58
CA GLU A 264 12.91 15.78 -11.71
C GLU A 264 12.78 15.04 -10.37
N ASP A 265 12.88 15.76 -9.24
CA ASP A 265 12.69 15.14 -7.94
C ASP A 265 11.22 14.72 -7.78
N ASP A 266 11.01 13.58 -7.13
CA ASP A 266 9.70 12.99 -6.92
C ASP A 266 8.93 13.71 -5.81
N LEU A 267 7.70 14.10 -6.13
CA LEU A 267 6.73 14.65 -5.19
C LEU A 267 5.54 13.70 -5.05
N LEU A 268 5.14 13.48 -3.81
CA LEU A 268 3.97 12.69 -3.47
C LEU A 268 2.81 13.63 -3.14
N PHE A 269 1.83 13.67 -4.02
CA PHE A 269 0.56 14.39 -3.81
C PHE A 269 -0.37 13.46 -3.04
N THR A 270 -0.98 13.95 -1.96
CA THR A 270 -1.87 13.17 -1.10
C THR A 270 -3.13 13.93 -0.77
N VAL A 271 -4.23 13.20 -0.60
CA VAL A 271 -5.48 13.74 -0.06
C VAL A 271 -5.72 13.13 1.31
N PHE A 272 -5.93 13.96 2.31
CA PHE A 272 -6.28 13.55 3.66
C PHE A 272 -7.64 14.13 4.08
N SER A 273 -8.42 13.36 4.82
CA SER A 273 -9.57 13.88 5.57
C SER A 273 -9.14 14.33 6.96
N LYS A 274 -9.90 15.25 7.55
CA LYS A 274 -9.69 15.77 8.90
C LYS A 274 -9.79 14.70 9.99
N GLY A 275 -8.94 14.85 11.01
CA GLY A 275 -8.94 14.03 12.22
C GLY A 275 -8.40 12.62 11.98
N GLN A 276 -8.68 11.71 12.92
CA GLN A 276 -8.20 10.31 12.94
C GLN A 276 -9.32 9.27 13.11
N LYS A 277 -10.58 9.70 13.19
CA LYS A 277 -11.72 8.83 13.50
C LYS A 277 -12.53 8.50 12.25
N ARG A 278 -13.28 7.39 12.29
CA ARG A 278 -14.29 7.01 11.30
C ARG A 278 -13.75 6.80 9.87
N LYS A 279 -12.84 5.82 9.66
CA LYS A 279 -12.35 5.42 8.31
C LYS A 279 -13.49 5.31 7.28
N MET A 280 -14.49 4.48 7.56
CA MET A 280 -15.57 4.18 6.60
C MET A 280 -16.44 5.40 6.24
N LYS A 281 -16.47 6.43 7.11
CA LYS A 281 -17.26 7.65 6.91
C LYS A 281 -16.46 8.87 7.33
N SER A 282 -15.31 9.06 6.69
CA SER A 282 -14.44 10.22 6.94
C SER A 282 -15.19 11.53 6.70
N LEU A 283 -14.82 12.56 7.46
CA LEU A 283 -15.42 13.90 7.40
C LEU A 283 -15.28 14.53 6.01
N ASP A 284 -16.17 15.45 5.67
CA ASP A 284 -16.14 16.13 4.37
C ASP A 284 -14.95 17.09 4.24
N GLU A 285 -14.46 17.63 5.36
CA GLU A 285 -13.27 18.49 5.41
C GLU A 285 -12.01 17.69 5.05
N SER A 286 -11.34 18.12 3.97
CA SER A 286 -10.20 17.43 3.38
C SER A 286 -9.13 18.40 2.86
N ALA A 287 -7.89 17.93 2.82
CA ALA A 287 -6.71 18.68 2.37
C ALA A 287 -5.93 17.92 1.30
N LEU A 288 -5.50 18.64 0.26
CA LEU A 288 -4.47 18.23 -0.68
C LEU A 288 -3.13 18.70 -0.13
N CYS A 289 -2.22 17.75 0.08
CA CYS A 289 -0.89 18.00 0.64
C CYS A 289 0.20 17.42 -0.26
N ILE A 290 1.39 18.00 -0.20
CA ILE A 290 2.57 17.55 -0.94
C ILE A 290 3.64 17.11 0.04
N PHE A 291 4.25 15.95 -0.24
CA PHE A 291 5.50 15.55 0.38
C PHE A 291 6.61 15.50 -0.65
N ILE A 292 7.78 16.00 -0.26
CA ILE A 292 9.01 15.86 -1.04
C ILE A 292 9.61 14.51 -0.64
N LEU A 293 9.68 13.56 -1.58
CA LEU A 293 10.10 12.19 -1.24
C LEU A 293 11.52 12.16 -0.63
N LYS A 294 12.39 13.06 -1.08
CA LYS A 294 13.72 13.25 -0.52
C LYS A 294 13.68 13.56 0.98
N GLN A 295 12.82 14.48 1.44
CA GLN A 295 12.71 14.83 2.86
C GLN A 295 12.23 13.65 3.71
N ILE A 296 11.31 12.82 3.16
CA ILE A 296 10.89 11.59 3.84
C ILE A 296 12.09 10.62 4.00
N ASN A 297 12.87 10.45 2.92
CA ASN A 297 14.04 9.58 2.95
C ASN A 297 15.12 10.10 3.91
N ASP A 298 15.36 11.41 3.95
CA ASP A 298 16.27 12.05 4.89
C ASP A 298 15.82 11.78 6.33
N ARG A 299 14.51 11.88 6.61
CA ARG A 299 13.96 11.58 7.93
C ARG A 299 14.12 10.11 8.34
N ILE A 300 13.91 9.19 7.40
CA ILE A 300 14.14 7.77 7.63
C ILE A 300 15.62 7.51 7.92
N LYS A 301 16.53 8.14 7.17
CA LYS A 301 17.97 8.02 7.38
C LYS A 301 18.39 8.55 8.75
N GLU A 302 17.91 9.71 9.17
CA GLU A 302 18.15 10.25 10.51
C GLU A 302 17.67 9.28 11.61
N ARG A 303 16.48 8.70 11.44
CA ARG A 303 15.94 7.71 12.37
C ARG A 303 16.82 6.47 12.47
N LEU A 304 17.27 5.95 11.33
CA LEU A 304 18.18 4.80 11.26
C LEU A 304 19.50 5.14 11.96
N GLN A 305 20.11 6.27 11.64
CA GLN A 305 21.35 6.73 12.28
C GLN A 305 21.19 6.83 13.80
N SER A 306 20.08 7.38 14.29
CA SER A 306 19.77 7.44 15.73
C SER A 306 19.65 6.04 16.35
N CYS A 307 18.94 5.11 15.70
CA CYS A 307 18.84 3.74 16.19
C CYS A 307 20.21 3.04 16.24
N TYR A 308 21.05 3.21 15.23
CA TYR A 308 22.40 2.64 15.20
C TYR A 308 23.40 3.36 16.15
N ARG A 309 23.00 4.46 16.79
CA ARG A 309 23.69 5.02 17.97
C ARG A 309 23.22 4.39 19.29
N GLY A 310 22.22 3.52 19.25
CA GLY A 310 21.60 2.90 20.42
C GLY A 310 20.54 3.76 21.09
N GLU A 311 19.98 4.74 20.39
CA GLU A 311 19.00 5.68 20.94
C GLU A 311 17.56 5.15 20.77
N GLY A 312 16.82 5.09 21.89
CA GLY A 312 15.40 4.74 21.89
C GLY A 312 15.10 3.25 21.64
N THR A 313 13.90 2.97 21.15
CA THR A 313 13.41 1.61 20.85
C THR A 313 13.08 1.51 19.37
N LEU A 314 12.55 0.38 18.88
CA LEU A 314 12.15 0.25 17.47
C LEU A 314 10.81 0.91 17.13
N ASP A 315 10.02 1.38 18.10
CA ASP A 315 8.78 2.15 17.89
C ASP A 315 7.75 1.53 16.91
N LEU A 316 7.60 0.20 16.90
CA LEU A 316 6.71 -0.52 15.97
C LEU A 316 5.67 -1.38 16.69
N ALA A 317 4.78 -0.71 17.43
CA ALA A 317 3.86 -1.30 18.41
C ALA A 317 2.95 -2.43 17.88
N TRP A 318 2.54 -2.40 16.61
CA TRP A 318 1.65 -3.44 16.07
C TRP A 318 2.38 -4.71 15.68
N LEU A 319 3.68 -4.64 15.40
CA LEU A 319 4.49 -5.80 15.01
C LEU A 319 5.28 -6.36 16.19
N LYS A 320 5.61 -5.52 17.18
CA LYS A 320 6.36 -5.88 18.37
C LYS A 320 5.52 -5.59 19.61
N VAL A 321 5.09 -6.64 20.29
CA VAL A 321 4.30 -6.56 21.53
C VAL A 321 5.09 -5.90 22.67
N LYS A 322 6.42 -6.01 22.62
CA LYS A 322 7.34 -5.37 23.56
C LYS A 322 8.27 -4.44 22.80
N ASP A 323 8.53 -3.29 23.39
CA ASP A 323 9.53 -2.35 22.87
C ASP A 323 10.93 -2.97 22.93
N ILE A 324 11.55 -3.09 21.77
CA ILE A 324 12.91 -3.60 21.63
C ILE A 324 13.85 -2.39 21.57
N PRO A 325 14.87 -2.29 22.43
CA PRO A 325 15.82 -1.19 22.39
C PRO A 325 16.66 -1.23 21.11
N CYS A 326 16.99 -0.06 20.60
CA CYS A 326 17.95 0.07 19.50
C CYS A 326 19.35 -0.35 19.96
N SER A 327 20.04 -1.15 19.15
CA SER A 327 21.41 -1.59 19.39
C SER A 327 22.41 -0.69 18.65
N SER A 328 23.45 -0.27 19.35
CA SER A 328 24.52 0.54 18.74
C SER A 328 25.45 -0.32 17.88
N ALA A 329 25.80 0.16 16.69
CA ALA A 329 26.83 -0.46 15.85
C ALA A 329 27.56 0.60 15.01
N LEU A 330 28.86 0.38 14.78
CA LEU A 330 29.70 1.25 13.95
C LEU A 330 29.43 0.97 12.46
N LEU A 331 28.53 1.76 11.87
CA LEU A 331 28.14 1.62 10.47
C LEU A 331 27.91 3.00 9.82
N THR A 332 28.23 3.11 8.54
CA THR A 332 27.83 4.27 7.73
C THR A 332 26.46 4.02 7.13
N ILE A 333 25.46 4.78 7.59
CA ILE A 333 24.10 4.74 7.04
C ILE A 333 23.99 5.76 5.91
N ASP A 334 23.87 5.27 4.68
CA ASP A 334 23.64 6.06 3.48
C ASP A 334 22.17 6.00 3.01
N ASP A 335 21.88 6.64 1.87
CA ASP A 335 20.53 6.73 1.32
C ASP A 335 20.03 5.40 0.74
N ASN A 336 20.93 4.45 0.49
CA ASN A 336 20.65 3.14 -0.12
C ASN A 336 20.69 2.00 0.92
N PHE A 337 20.87 2.31 2.21
CA PHE A 337 20.95 1.31 3.26
C PHE A 337 19.67 0.45 3.33
N CYS A 338 19.83 -0.87 3.21
CA CYS A 338 18.74 -1.84 3.14
C CYS A 338 18.54 -2.67 4.42
N GLY A 339 18.96 -2.14 5.56
CA GLY A 339 18.78 -2.80 6.85
C GLY A 339 19.81 -3.91 7.11
N LEU A 340 19.82 -4.37 8.36
CA LEU A 340 20.52 -5.56 8.83
C LEU A 340 19.50 -6.42 9.61
N ASP A 341 19.92 -7.60 10.03
CA ASP A 341 19.16 -8.46 10.95
C ASP A 341 18.86 -7.79 12.30
N MET A 342 19.78 -6.94 12.78
CA MET A 342 19.57 -6.08 13.94
C MET A 342 18.81 -4.79 13.60
N ASN A 343 18.13 -4.23 14.60
CA ASN A 343 17.38 -2.97 14.50
C ASN A 343 16.28 -2.96 13.43
N ALA A 344 15.72 -4.13 13.11
CA ALA A 344 14.66 -4.30 12.12
C ALA A 344 13.50 -5.16 12.64
N PRO A 345 12.28 -4.96 12.12
CA PRO A 345 11.78 -3.79 11.40
C PRO A 345 11.71 -2.53 12.28
N LEU A 346 11.68 -1.33 11.68
CA LEU A 346 11.80 -0.05 12.39
C LEU A 346 10.56 0.86 12.21
N GLY A 347 10.13 1.51 13.27
CA GLY A 347 9.13 2.59 13.26
C GLY A 347 9.77 3.97 13.44
N VAL A 348 9.07 5.00 12.96
CA VAL A 348 9.37 6.39 13.28
C VAL A 348 8.24 6.95 14.14
N SER A 349 8.56 7.50 15.30
CA SER A 349 7.57 8.11 16.20
C SER A 349 7.15 9.51 15.73
N GLU A 350 8.07 10.31 15.20
CA GLU A 350 7.77 11.66 14.74
C GLU A 350 7.06 11.64 13.38
N MET A 351 5.89 12.29 13.30
CA MET A 351 5.14 12.41 12.06
C MET A 351 5.85 13.36 11.08
N VAL A 352 5.99 12.92 9.83
CA VAL A 352 6.38 13.82 8.74
C VAL A 352 5.17 14.64 8.29
N ARG A 353 5.32 15.96 8.33
CA ARG A 353 4.28 16.93 7.94
C ARG A 353 4.42 17.32 6.48
N GLY A 354 3.36 17.09 5.70
CA GLY A 354 3.26 17.53 4.31
C GLY A 354 2.88 19.00 4.21
N ILE A 355 3.21 19.61 3.07
CA ILE A 355 2.90 21.01 2.75
C ILE A 355 1.45 21.09 2.26
N PRO A 356 0.54 21.78 2.97
CA PRO A 356 -0.85 21.91 2.53
C PRO A 356 -0.96 22.86 1.33
N VAL A 357 -1.62 22.40 0.25
CA VAL A 357 -1.78 23.18 -1.00
C VAL A 357 -3.21 23.69 -1.15
N PHE A 358 -4.20 22.87 -0.84
CA PHE A 358 -5.61 23.20 -1.03
C PHE A 358 -6.46 22.47 0.01
N THR A 359 -7.53 23.12 0.48
CA THR A 359 -8.50 22.54 1.42
C THR A 359 -9.91 22.72 0.90
N GLU A 360 -10.78 21.77 1.21
CA GLU A 360 -12.19 21.79 0.86
C GLU A 360 -13.01 21.27 2.04
N ASP A 361 -13.96 22.08 2.50
CA ASP A 361 -14.69 21.84 3.74
C ASP A 361 -16.02 21.11 3.49
N ARG A 362 -16.59 21.23 2.28
CA ARG A 362 -17.96 20.78 1.99
C ARG A 362 -18.04 19.59 1.06
N ASP A 363 -17.10 19.47 0.13
CA ASP A 363 -17.12 18.46 -0.92
C ASP A 363 -15.82 17.64 -0.90
N ARG A 364 -15.80 16.63 -0.02
CA ARG A 364 -14.61 15.82 0.27
C ARG A 364 -13.85 15.44 -0.98
N MET A 365 -12.55 15.71 -1.00
CA MET A 365 -11.65 15.24 -2.03
C MET A 365 -11.47 13.72 -1.88
N THR A 366 -11.52 12.97 -2.98
CA THR A 366 -11.56 11.50 -2.99
C THR A 366 -10.43 10.87 -3.80
N SER A 367 -9.85 11.59 -4.76
CA SER A 367 -8.76 11.09 -5.60
C SER A 367 -7.85 12.23 -6.03
N VAL A 368 -6.61 11.91 -6.39
CA VAL A 368 -5.66 12.89 -6.93
C VAL A 368 -4.83 12.26 -8.04
N ILE A 369 -4.53 13.05 -9.07
CA ILE A 369 -3.48 12.78 -10.06
C ILE A 369 -2.76 14.09 -10.36
N ALA A 370 -1.45 14.04 -10.65
CA ALA A 370 -0.69 15.23 -10.99
C ALA A 370 0.27 14.98 -12.16
N TYR A 371 0.48 15.99 -12.99
CA TYR A 371 1.49 15.96 -14.05
C TYR A 371 2.07 17.36 -14.32
N VAL A 372 3.21 17.38 -15.03
CA VAL A 372 3.90 18.62 -15.41
C VAL A 372 3.45 19.05 -16.80
N TYR A 373 2.92 20.26 -16.92
CA TYR A 373 2.57 20.90 -18.19
C TYR A 373 3.31 22.23 -18.33
N LYS A 374 4.15 22.38 -19.37
CA LYS A 374 4.94 23.60 -19.61
C LYS A 374 5.61 24.10 -18.30
N ASN A 375 6.33 23.21 -17.63
CA ASN A 375 7.01 23.43 -16.34
C ASN A 375 6.12 23.71 -15.11
N HIS A 376 4.80 23.77 -15.26
CA HIS A 376 3.86 23.91 -14.15
C HIS A 376 3.39 22.54 -13.68
N SER A 377 3.37 22.33 -12.37
CA SER A 377 2.68 21.19 -11.78
C SER A 377 1.18 21.46 -11.70
N LEU A 378 0.39 20.56 -12.27
CA LEU A 378 -1.07 20.60 -12.26
C LEU A 378 -1.59 19.36 -11.55
N ALA A 379 -2.33 19.57 -10.46
CA ALA A 379 -3.03 18.52 -9.75
C ALA A 379 -4.52 18.51 -10.15
N PHE A 380 -5.07 17.32 -10.33
CA PHE A 380 -6.48 17.08 -10.60
C PHE A 380 -7.04 16.30 -9.43
N VAL A 381 -8.09 16.84 -8.81
CA VAL A 381 -8.64 16.30 -7.57
C VAL A 381 -10.11 15.97 -7.76
N GLY A 382 -10.45 14.68 -7.66
CA GLY A 382 -11.83 14.22 -7.68
C GLY A 382 -12.53 14.52 -6.36
N THR A 383 -13.84 14.74 -6.40
CA THR A 383 -14.64 15.01 -5.20
C THR A 383 -15.79 14.02 -5.02
N LYS A 384 -16.32 13.94 -3.80
CA LYS A 384 -17.49 13.14 -3.41
C LYS A 384 -18.72 13.46 -4.26
N SER A 385 -18.89 14.73 -4.68
CA SER A 385 -20.00 15.15 -5.55
C SER A 385 -19.81 14.80 -7.03
N GLY A 386 -18.71 14.12 -7.40
CA GLY A 386 -18.44 13.73 -8.78
C GLY A 386 -17.81 14.83 -9.65
N LYS A 387 -17.19 15.84 -9.02
CA LYS A 387 -16.51 16.93 -9.74
C LYS A 387 -15.00 16.69 -9.80
N LEU A 388 -14.35 17.37 -10.74
CA LEU A 388 -12.89 17.37 -10.90
C LEU A 388 -12.35 18.80 -10.78
N LYS A 389 -11.58 19.06 -9.73
CA LYS A 389 -10.88 20.34 -9.53
C LYS A 389 -9.54 20.30 -10.26
N LYS A 390 -9.18 21.39 -10.94
CA LYS A 390 -7.84 21.59 -11.54
C LYS A 390 -7.10 22.61 -10.71
N VAL A 391 -6.10 22.17 -9.95
CA VAL A 391 -5.36 22.97 -8.99
C VAL A 391 -3.96 23.24 -9.52
N GLY A 392 -3.65 24.52 -9.77
CA GLY A 392 -2.29 24.94 -10.05
C GLY A 392 -1.50 25.04 -8.75
N THR A 393 -0.45 24.24 -8.60
CA THR A 393 0.37 24.26 -7.38
C THR A 393 1.41 25.37 -7.47
N ARG A 394 1.01 26.59 -7.07
CA ARG A 394 1.95 27.65 -6.72
C ARG A 394 1.95 27.71 -5.20
N CYS A 395 3.00 27.16 -4.58
CA CYS A 395 3.20 27.31 -3.14
C CYS A 395 3.60 28.74 -2.80
#